data_AF-A0A8J6S266-F1
#
_entry.id   AF-A0A8J6S266-F1
#
_cell.length_a   1.000
_cell.length_b   1.000
_cell.length_c   1.000
_cell.angle_alpha   90.00
_cell.angle_beta   90.00
_cell.angle_gamma   90.00
#
_symmetry.space_group_name_H-M   'P 1'
#
loop_
_entity.id
_entity.type
_entity.pdbx_description
1 polymer ?
#
loop_
_entity_poly.entity_id
_entity_poly.type
_entity_poly.pdbx_seq_one_letter_code
_entity_poly.pdbx_strand_id
1 'polypeptide(L)'
;MLALYGQNHLVYPVLHYFHSTDPQTAAEINVVVLDEALTLLECAVKPEHRPDAVALYALRESVLVFLDTLSSAFIKPSASAPPLPLLDELRASNIPLVSDEVFEKEVSSINKRRRLLLALVQNDGWTWKSISNRLGRRSVPG
;
A
#
# COMPACT_ATOMS: atom_id res chain seq x y z
N MET A 1 -11.50 13.06 -2.66
CA MET A 1 -12.20 12.29 -1.59
C MET A 1 -11.24 11.79 -0.50
N LEU A 2 -10.05 11.23 -0.82
CA LEU A 2 -9.07 10.79 0.19
C LEU A 2 -8.56 11.91 1.12
N ALA A 3 -8.30 13.10 0.58
CA ALA A 3 -7.86 14.26 1.38
C ALA A 3 -8.90 14.70 2.43
N LEU A 4 -10.21 14.60 2.10
CA LEU A 4 -11.29 14.92 3.04
C LEU A 4 -11.40 13.86 4.14
N TYR A 5 -11.09 12.60 3.81
CA TYR A 5 -11.03 11.52 4.79
C TYR A 5 -9.91 11.76 5.81
N GLY A 6 -8.72 12.17 5.35
CA GLY A 6 -7.61 12.61 6.21
C GLY A 6 -7.98 13.79 7.12
N GLN A 7 -8.75 14.76 6.62
CA GLN A 7 -9.25 15.87 7.45
C GLN A 7 -10.27 15.42 8.50
N ASN A 8 -11.15 14.46 8.17
CA ASN A 8 -12.11 13.91 9.13
C ASN A 8 -11.41 13.17 10.29
N HIS A 9 -10.28 12.51 10.03
CA HIS A 9 -9.46 11.88 11.08
C HIS A 9 -8.92 12.90 12.10
N LEU A 10 -8.64 14.13 11.70
CA LEU A 10 -8.17 15.17 12.62
C LEU A 10 -9.28 15.76 13.50
N VAL A 11 -10.55 15.65 13.07
CA VAL A 11 -11.68 16.34 13.71
C VAL A 11 -12.50 15.41 14.62
N TYR A 12 -12.47 14.09 14.41
CA TYR A 12 -13.21 13.10 15.22
C TYR A 12 -12.32 11.93 15.70
N PRO A 13 -11.56 12.12 16.81
CA PRO A 13 -10.67 11.09 17.34
C PRO A 13 -11.39 9.79 17.75
N VAL A 14 -12.71 9.85 17.97
CA VAL A 14 -13.52 8.69 18.37
C VAL A 14 -13.67 7.65 17.24
N LEU A 15 -13.47 8.05 15.98
CA LEU A 15 -13.49 7.12 14.84
C LEU A 15 -12.27 6.20 14.83
N HIS A 16 -11.16 6.57 15.49
CA HIS A 16 -10.01 5.68 15.69
C HIS A 16 -10.35 4.43 16.51
N TYR A 17 -11.45 4.46 17.28
CA TYR A 17 -11.85 3.32 18.11
C TYR A 17 -12.89 2.41 17.44
N PHE A 18 -13.44 2.80 16.29
CA PHE A 18 -14.25 1.92 15.46
C PHE A 18 -13.35 1.12 14.52
N HIS A 19 -12.58 0.22 15.13
CA HIS A 19 -11.90 -0.83 14.39
C HIS A 19 -12.98 -1.73 13.80
N SER A 20 -13.15 -1.69 12.49
CA SER A 20 -13.87 -2.77 11.85
C SER A 20 -13.06 -4.05 12.03
N THR A 21 -13.69 -5.06 12.62
CA THR A 21 -13.12 -6.42 12.69
C THR A 21 -13.04 -7.08 11.33
N ASP A 22 -13.72 -6.51 10.32
CA ASP A 22 -13.62 -6.93 8.93
C ASP A 22 -12.50 -6.15 8.21
N PRO A 23 -11.43 -6.83 7.78
CA PRO A 23 -10.36 -6.20 7.02
C PRO A 23 -10.84 -5.48 5.75
N GLN A 24 -12.03 -5.81 5.19
CA GLN A 24 -12.57 -5.20 3.97
C GLN A 24 -13.02 -3.75 4.17
N THR A 25 -13.30 -3.37 5.41
CA THR A 25 -13.82 -2.05 5.75
C THR A 25 -12.83 -1.22 6.57
N ALA A 26 -11.68 -1.80 6.94
CA ALA A 26 -10.56 -1.07 7.53
C ALA A 26 -9.89 -0.17 6.46
N ALA A 27 -10.03 1.14 6.63
CA ALA A 27 -9.54 2.13 5.67
C ALA A 27 -8.02 2.05 5.50
N GLU A 28 -7.31 1.76 6.57
CA GLU A 28 -5.86 1.71 6.67
C GLU A 28 -5.29 0.52 5.90
N ILE A 29 -5.94 -0.65 5.99
CA ILE A 29 -5.61 -1.81 5.16
C ILE A 29 -5.83 -1.50 3.69
N ASN A 30 -6.96 -0.89 3.34
CA ASN A 30 -7.29 -0.59 1.95
C ASN A 30 -6.31 0.41 1.33
N VAL A 31 -5.86 1.40 2.08
CA VAL A 31 -4.81 2.34 1.66
C VAL A 31 -3.48 1.61 1.43
N VAL A 32 -3.10 0.69 2.32
CA VAL A 32 -1.84 -0.06 2.18
C VAL A 32 -1.88 -1.01 0.98
N VAL A 33 -3.01 -1.69 0.77
CA VAL A 33 -3.23 -2.53 -0.42
C VAL A 33 -3.12 -1.69 -1.70
N LEU A 34 -3.70 -0.49 -1.72
CA LEU A 34 -3.58 0.43 -2.85
C LEU A 34 -2.12 0.86 -3.09
N ASP A 35 -1.38 1.22 -2.03
CA ASP A 35 0.02 1.63 -2.16
C ASP A 35 0.90 0.50 -2.72
N GLU A 36 0.69 -0.73 -2.26
CA GLU A 36 1.41 -1.92 -2.74
C GLU A 36 1.04 -2.24 -4.19
N ALA A 37 -0.23 -2.11 -4.59
CA ALA A 37 -0.65 -2.28 -5.98
C ALA A 37 0.02 -1.24 -6.90
N LEU A 38 0.04 0.03 -6.50
CA LEU A 38 0.75 1.07 -7.24
C LEU A 38 2.25 0.81 -7.29
N THR A 39 2.85 0.29 -6.21
CA THR A 39 4.27 -0.10 -6.16
C THR A 39 4.57 -1.21 -7.17
N LEU A 40 3.70 -2.22 -7.29
CA LEU A 40 3.84 -3.25 -8.31
C LEU A 40 3.76 -2.68 -9.73
N LEU A 41 2.82 -1.77 -10.00
CA LEU A 41 2.69 -1.11 -11.31
C LEU A 41 3.91 -0.25 -11.66
N GLU A 42 4.46 0.49 -10.70
CA GLU A 42 5.57 1.41 -10.92
C GLU A 42 6.95 0.73 -10.90
N CYS A 43 7.15 -0.29 -10.06
CA CYS A 43 8.46 -0.90 -9.84
C CYS A 43 8.60 -2.26 -10.51
N ALA A 44 7.53 -3.06 -10.62
CA ALA A 44 7.62 -4.42 -11.16
C ALA A 44 7.33 -4.49 -12.67
N VAL A 45 6.38 -3.70 -13.17
CA VAL A 45 6.00 -3.71 -14.60
C VAL A 45 7.02 -2.96 -15.45
N LYS A 46 7.36 -3.51 -16.63
CA LYS A 46 8.25 -2.84 -17.60
C LYS A 46 7.67 -1.47 -18.00
N PRO A 47 8.51 -0.41 -18.09
CA PRO A 47 8.04 0.96 -18.37
C PRO A 47 7.08 1.10 -19.55
N GLU A 48 7.33 0.37 -20.63
CA GLU A 48 6.53 0.37 -21.87
C GLU A 48 5.09 -0.16 -21.69
N HIS A 49 4.84 -0.93 -20.62
CA HIS A 49 3.58 -1.61 -20.35
C HIS A 49 2.86 -1.05 -19.12
N ARG A 50 3.35 0.07 -18.58
CA ARG A 50 2.73 0.71 -17.41
C ARG A 50 1.46 1.46 -17.82
N PRO A 51 0.47 1.55 -16.93
CA PRO A 51 -0.64 2.48 -17.08
C PRO A 51 -0.16 3.92 -17.24
N ASP A 52 -1.07 4.79 -17.67
CA ASP A 52 -0.81 6.23 -17.83
C ASP A 52 -0.15 6.84 -16.58
N ALA A 53 0.98 7.52 -16.80
CA ALA A 53 1.80 8.06 -15.73
C ALA A 53 1.08 9.17 -14.93
N VAL A 54 0.20 9.94 -15.58
CA VAL A 54 -0.56 11.01 -14.92
C VAL A 54 -1.58 10.42 -13.95
N ALA A 55 -2.30 9.37 -14.37
CA ALA A 55 -3.23 8.65 -13.52
C ALA A 55 -2.53 8.02 -12.29
N LEU A 56 -1.38 7.37 -12.50
CA LEU A 56 -0.61 6.77 -11.41
C LEU A 56 -0.09 7.83 -10.43
N TYR A 57 0.43 8.95 -10.96
CA TYR A 57 0.92 10.05 -10.14
C TYR A 57 -0.18 10.63 -9.24
N ALA A 58 -1.37 10.92 -9.78
CA ALA A 58 -2.47 11.48 -8.99
C ALA A 58 -2.92 10.56 -7.84
N LEU A 59 -2.96 9.24 -8.09
CA LEU A 59 -3.26 8.26 -7.06
C LEU A 59 -2.15 8.18 -6.02
N ARG A 60 -0.89 8.17 -6.45
CA ARG A 60 0.28 8.13 -5.56
C ARG A 60 0.33 9.35 -4.64
N GLU A 61 0.16 10.55 -5.19
CA GLU A 61 0.13 11.78 -4.41
C GLU A 61 -0.99 11.78 -3.37
N SER A 62 -2.16 11.23 -3.72
CA SER A 62 -3.28 11.12 -2.77
C SER A 62 -2.93 10.23 -1.58
N VAL A 63 -2.21 9.12 -1.80
CA VAL A 63 -1.72 8.24 -0.73
C VAL A 63 -0.63 8.93 0.11
N LEU A 64 0.29 9.64 -0.53
CA LEU A 64 1.36 10.36 0.16
C LEU A 64 0.81 11.45 1.08
N VAL A 65 -0.14 12.27 0.60
CA VAL A 65 -0.80 13.31 1.41
C VAL A 65 -1.52 12.72 2.61
N PHE A 66 -2.19 11.57 2.43
CA PHE A 66 -2.84 10.85 3.53
C PHE A 66 -1.83 10.37 4.57
N LEU A 67 -0.73 9.75 4.14
CA LEU A 67 0.34 9.29 5.03
C LEU A 67 1.02 10.44 5.75
N ASP A 68 1.28 11.56 5.08
CA ASP A 68 1.89 12.75 5.68
C ASP A 68 1.01 13.30 6.80
N THR A 69 -0.30 13.43 6.52
CA THR A 69 -1.31 13.86 7.49
C THR A 69 -1.29 12.98 8.75
N LEU A 70 -1.28 11.66 8.61
CA LEU A 70 -1.26 10.73 9.74
C LEU A 70 0.09 10.66 10.46
N SER A 71 1.20 10.72 9.72
CA SER A 71 2.55 10.65 10.28
C SER A 71 2.88 11.86 11.16
N SER A 72 2.33 13.04 10.81
CA SER A 72 2.54 14.28 11.56
C SER A 72 1.96 14.23 12.98
N ALA A 73 0.93 13.39 13.20
CA ALA A 73 0.15 13.41 14.43
C ALA A 73 0.20 12.08 15.24
N PHE A 74 0.42 10.92 14.60
CA PHE A 74 0.16 9.64 15.29
C PHE A 74 1.18 8.51 15.01
N ILE A 75 1.94 8.55 13.91
CA ILE A 75 2.66 7.34 13.44
C ILE A 75 4.13 7.64 13.17
N LYS A 76 5.03 6.85 13.78
CA LYS A 76 6.47 6.85 13.47
C LYS A 76 6.82 5.67 12.54
N PRO A 77 7.77 5.83 11.59
CA PRO A 77 8.18 4.72 10.74
C PRO A 77 8.64 3.51 11.55
N SER A 78 8.22 2.30 11.16
CA SER A 78 8.65 1.05 11.80
C SER A 78 10.17 0.86 11.64
N ALA A 79 10.81 0.08 12.52
CA ALA A 79 12.26 -0.11 12.49
C ALA A 79 12.75 -0.82 11.21
N SER A 80 11.93 -1.74 10.68
CA SER A 80 12.20 -2.50 9.46
C SER A 80 11.18 -2.20 8.37
N ALA A 81 11.57 -2.40 7.12
CA ALA A 81 10.65 -2.36 5.99
C ALA A 81 9.85 -3.68 5.93
N PRO A 82 8.60 -3.65 5.42
CA PRO A 82 7.86 -4.87 5.18
C PRO A 82 8.55 -5.74 4.11
N PRO A 83 8.22 -7.05 4.06
CA PRO A 83 8.70 -7.95 3.01
C PRO A 83 8.42 -7.42 1.60
N LEU A 84 9.23 -7.85 0.63
CA LEU A 84 8.99 -7.55 -0.78
C LEU A 84 7.64 -8.13 -1.24
N PRO A 85 6.93 -7.43 -2.15
CA PRO A 85 5.76 -7.99 -2.79
C PRO A 85 6.11 -9.26 -3.58
N LEU A 86 5.22 -10.25 -3.57
CA LEU A 86 5.38 -11.47 -4.38
C LEU A 86 5.01 -11.17 -5.83
N LEU A 87 5.85 -11.59 -6.77
CA LEU A 87 5.65 -11.38 -8.21
C LEU A 87 5.07 -12.61 -8.92
N ASP A 88 4.91 -13.74 -8.23
CA ASP A 88 4.57 -15.03 -8.85
C ASP A 88 3.23 -15.00 -9.61
N GLU A 89 2.22 -14.33 -9.07
CA GLU A 89 0.92 -14.20 -9.74
C GLU A 89 0.98 -13.30 -10.99
N LEU A 90 1.82 -12.26 -10.95
CA LEU A 90 2.03 -11.39 -12.11
C LEU A 90 2.77 -12.13 -13.22
N ARG A 91 3.77 -12.96 -12.86
CA ARG A 91 4.47 -13.85 -13.78
C ARG A 91 3.53 -14.88 -14.38
N ALA A 92 2.70 -15.53 -13.55
CA ALA A 92 1.71 -16.50 -14.00
C ALA A 92 0.67 -15.88 -14.96
N SER A 93 0.41 -14.57 -14.82
CA SER A 93 -0.50 -13.80 -15.68
C SER A 93 0.17 -13.26 -16.96
N ASN A 94 1.42 -13.64 -17.25
CA ASN A 94 2.22 -13.16 -18.39
C ASN A 94 2.36 -11.62 -18.44
N ILE A 95 2.36 -10.95 -17.29
CA ILE A 95 2.61 -9.51 -17.23
C ILE A 95 4.10 -9.25 -17.51
N PRO A 96 4.46 -8.30 -18.38
CA PRO A 96 5.86 -7.98 -18.64
C PRO A 96 6.51 -7.31 -17.43
N LEU A 97 7.36 -8.06 -16.72
CA LEU A 97 8.07 -7.58 -15.53
C LEU A 97 9.52 -7.19 -15.83
N VAL A 98 10.07 -6.29 -15.00
CA VAL A 98 11.52 -6.06 -14.90
C VAL A 98 12.20 -7.25 -14.23
N SER A 99 13.54 -7.27 -14.19
CA SER A 99 14.28 -8.31 -13.45
C SER A 99 14.13 -8.12 -11.93
N ASP A 100 14.34 -9.19 -11.19
CA ASP A 100 14.20 -9.19 -9.73
C ASP A 100 15.17 -8.20 -9.08
N GLU A 101 16.39 -8.08 -9.60
CA GLU A 101 17.39 -7.13 -9.08
C GLU A 101 16.96 -5.67 -9.30
N VAL A 102 16.34 -5.36 -10.44
CA VAL A 102 15.80 -4.04 -10.72
C VAL A 102 14.63 -3.76 -9.78
N PHE A 103 13.71 -4.73 -9.62
CA PHE A 103 12.57 -4.60 -8.73
C PHE A 103 13.00 -4.35 -7.28
N GLU A 104 13.92 -5.15 -6.76
CA GLU A 104 14.46 -5.01 -5.39
C GLU A 104 15.09 -3.63 -5.17
N LYS A 105 15.85 -3.14 -6.15
CA LYS A 105 16.47 -1.81 -6.09
C LYS A 105 15.43 -0.69 -6.07
N GLU A 106 14.45 -0.74 -6.97
CA GLU A 106 13.38 0.24 -7.06
C GLU A 106 12.56 0.27 -5.77
N VAL A 107 12.17 -0.90 -5.25
CA VAL A 107 11.41 -1.01 -3.98
C VAL A 107 12.25 -0.54 -2.79
N SER A 108 13.56 -0.76 -2.81
CA SER A 108 14.45 -0.29 -1.75
C SER A 108 14.50 1.24 -1.66
N SER A 109 14.36 1.95 -2.79
CA SER A 109 14.35 3.40 -2.82
C SER A 109 13.14 4.02 -2.09
N ILE A 110 12.02 3.29 -2.03
CA ILE A 110 10.78 3.73 -1.39
C ILE A 110 10.59 3.14 0.02
N ASN A 111 11.61 2.50 0.60
CA ASN A 111 11.54 1.84 1.90
C ASN A 111 11.05 2.77 3.03
N LYS A 112 11.37 4.07 2.99
CA LYS A 112 10.89 5.03 4.00
C LYS A 112 9.36 5.08 4.05
N ARG A 113 8.69 5.11 2.89
CA ARG A 113 7.22 5.08 2.78
C ARG A 113 6.67 3.73 3.24
N ARG A 114 7.29 2.63 2.80
CA ARG A 114 6.86 1.27 3.18
C ARG A 114 6.97 1.01 4.69
N ARG A 115 7.96 1.61 5.37
CA ARG A 115 8.09 1.58 6.83
C ARG A 115 6.98 2.35 7.56
N LEU A 116 6.49 3.46 6.99
CA LEU A 116 5.33 4.19 7.51
C LEU A 116 4.05 3.38 7.34
N LEU A 117 3.85 2.76 6.18
CA LEU A 117 2.72 1.88 5.93
C LEU A 117 2.71 0.67 6.87
N LEU A 118 3.88 0.08 7.15
CA LEU A 118 3.98 -1.00 8.14
C LEU A 118 3.58 -0.52 9.53
N ALA A 119 4.02 0.68 9.93
CA ALA A 119 3.66 1.25 11.23
C ALA A 119 2.16 1.54 11.33
N LEU A 120 1.52 2.02 10.25
CA LEU A 120 0.07 2.21 10.17
C LEU A 120 -0.68 0.91 10.44
N VAL A 121 -0.32 -0.17 9.74
CA VAL A 121 -0.94 -1.50 9.90
C VAL A 121 -0.75 -2.04 11.32
N GLN A 122 0.46 -1.89 11.87
CA GLN A 122 0.78 -2.38 13.21
C GLN A 122 0.06 -1.59 14.32
N ASN A 123 -0.07 -0.27 14.15
CA ASN A 123 -0.76 0.59 15.11
C ASN A 123 -2.24 0.23 15.26
N ASP A 124 -2.86 -0.21 14.16
CA ASP A 124 -4.27 -0.62 14.13
C ASP A 124 -4.47 -2.10 14.49
N GLY A 125 -3.43 -2.76 15.02
CA GLY A 125 -3.49 -4.15 15.50
C GLY A 125 -3.41 -5.22 14.41
N TRP A 126 -3.14 -4.84 13.16
CA TRP A 126 -3.04 -5.76 12.05
C TRP A 126 -1.61 -6.25 11.81
N THR A 127 -1.49 -7.32 11.04
CA THR A 127 -0.19 -7.83 10.58
C THR A 127 -0.05 -7.64 9.08
N TRP A 128 1.18 -7.52 8.59
CA TRP A 128 1.45 -7.38 7.16
C TRP A 128 0.90 -8.55 6.33
N LYS A 129 0.75 -9.74 6.93
CA LYS A 129 0.13 -10.92 6.29
C LYS A 129 -1.33 -10.70 5.89
N SER A 130 -2.05 -9.81 6.60
CA SER A 130 -3.43 -9.45 6.27
C SER A 130 -3.54 -8.75 4.91
N ILE A 131 -2.47 -8.10 4.46
CA ILE A 131 -2.38 -7.41 3.16
C ILE A 131 -1.97 -8.38 2.06
N SER A 132 -0.93 -9.21 2.30
CA SER A 132 -0.46 -10.18 1.29
C SER A 132 -1.56 -11.15 0.87
N ASN A 133 -2.41 -11.57 1.81
CA ASN A 133 -3.54 -12.46 1.54
C ASN A 133 -4.61 -11.82 0.65
N ARG A 134 -4.68 -10.48 0.54
CA ARG A 134 -5.62 -9.78 -0.35
C ARG A 134 -5.10 -9.66 -1.77
N LEU A 135 -3.80 -9.38 -1.91
CA LEU A 135 -3.17 -9.30 -3.22
C LEU A 135 -3.12 -10.68 -3.90
N GLY A 136 -2.99 -11.76 -3.12
CA GLY A 136 -2.96 -13.13 -3.64
C GLY A 136 -4.28 -13.91 -3.66
N ARG A 137 -5.43 -13.26 -3.45
CA ARG A 137 -6.75 -13.93 -3.50
C ARG A 137 -7.55 -13.47 -4.72
N ARG A 138 -7.21 -14.04 -5.88
CA ARG A 138 -8.16 -14.34 -6.96
C ARG A 138 -7.86 -15.70 -7.59
N SER A 139 -8.01 -16.77 -6.82
CA SER A 139 -8.27 -18.11 -7.38
C SER A 139 -9.79 -18.32 -7.50
N VAL A 140 -10.26 -18.23 -8.75
CA VAL A 140 -11.44 -18.84 -9.41
C VAL A 140 -12.56 -19.37 -8.50
N PRO A 141 -13.84 -18.95 -8.66
CA PRO A 141 -14.96 -19.75 -8.20
C PRO A 141 -15.13 -20.95 -9.15
N GLY A 142 -15.01 -22.16 -8.58
CA GLY A 142 -15.45 -23.40 -9.23
C GLY A 142 -16.97 -23.55 -9.22
#